data_AF-A0A800BX00-F1
#
_entry.id   AF-A0A800BX00-F1
#
_cell.length_a   1.000
_cell.length_b   1.000
_cell.length_c   1.000
_cell.angle_alpha   90.00
_cell.angle_beta   90.00
_cell.angle_gamma   90.00
#
_symmetry.space_group_name_H-M   'P 1'
#
loop_
_entity.id
_entity.type
_entity.pdbx_description
1 polymer ?
#
loop_
_entity_poly.entity_id
_entity_poly.type
_entity_poly.pdbx_seq_one_letter_code
_entity_poly.pdbx_strand_id
1 'polypeptide(L)'
;MGWDCEQFYPHDLPEDWRLEYYANYFSALLVPSSQWPEWDEADWTDFLDRSDTLRWIGFGFKAAPDDSQAARLHEVLTEIAARGQAVGLFSHEPLPDELLQWPVTWFDRADGRGQWRWRQLSGAPAGWLDALPAEARAQRQILEAFAASLPQDRNGAPFIVKQGCANMQALTQFKRLTELLGL
;
A
#
# COMPACT_ATOMS: atom_id res chain seq x y z
N MET A 1 -9.90 -2.54 -4.30
CA MET A 1 -8.57 -1.86 -4.19
C MET A 1 -7.74 -2.23 -5.42
N GLY A 2 -6.52 -1.72 -5.58
CA GLY A 2 -5.77 -1.82 -6.84
C GLY A 2 -5.57 -3.23 -7.41
N TRP A 3 -5.48 -4.27 -6.57
CA TRP A 3 -5.30 -5.66 -7.01
C TRP A 3 -6.61 -6.45 -7.16
N ASP A 4 -7.75 -5.93 -6.70
CA ASP A 4 -9.05 -6.57 -6.98
C ASP A 4 -9.71 -5.81 -8.12
N CYS A 5 -9.04 -5.86 -9.28
CA CYS A 5 -9.46 -5.10 -10.43
C CYS A 5 -9.52 -5.92 -11.72
N GLU A 6 -10.72 -6.37 -12.08
CA GLU A 6 -10.94 -7.20 -13.26
C GLU A 6 -10.42 -6.58 -14.57
N GLN A 7 -10.49 -5.24 -14.71
CA GLN A 7 -10.01 -4.54 -15.90
C GLN A 7 -8.48 -4.51 -16.03
N PHE A 8 -7.76 -4.78 -14.94
CA PHE A 8 -6.29 -4.85 -14.96
C PHE A 8 -5.79 -6.20 -15.43
N TYR A 9 -6.54 -7.26 -15.13
CA TYR A 9 -6.15 -8.63 -15.43
C TYR A 9 -6.58 -9.02 -16.85
N PRO A 10 -5.77 -9.84 -17.54
CA PRO A 10 -6.24 -10.54 -18.73
C PRO A 10 -7.55 -11.31 -18.43
N HIS A 11 -8.49 -11.30 -19.38
CA HIS A 11 -9.81 -11.92 -19.19
C HIS A 11 -9.75 -13.44 -18.96
N ASP A 12 -8.67 -14.06 -19.41
CA ASP A 12 -8.37 -15.48 -19.28
C ASP A 12 -7.43 -15.80 -18.11
N LEU A 13 -7.03 -14.80 -17.32
CA LEU A 13 -6.17 -15.03 -16.15
C LEU A 13 -6.96 -15.69 -15.01
N PRO A 14 -6.53 -16.87 -14.53
CA PRO A 14 -7.11 -17.49 -13.35
C PRO A 14 -7.04 -16.58 -12.12
N GLU A 15 -8.05 -16.67 -11.24
CA GLU A 15 -8.13 -15.83 -10.04
C GLU A 15 -6.97 -16.07 -9.08
N ASP A 16 -6.57 -17.33 -8.95
CA ASP A 16 -5.43 -17.80 -8.19
C ASP A 16 -4.07 -17.36 -8.76
N TRP A 17 -4.02 -16.67 -9.91
CA TRP A 17 -2.78 -16.10 -10.46
C TRP A 17 -2.75 -14.57 -10.41
N ARG A 18 -3.84 -13.93 -9.94
CA ARG A 18 -3.97 -12.47 -9.96
C ARG A 18 -2.96 -11.77 -9.07
N LEU A 19 -2.64 -12.31 -7.90
CA LEU A 19 -1.70 -11.68 -6.97
C LEU A 19 -0.27 -11.69 -7.51
N GLU A 20 0.18 -12.82 -8.05
CA GLU A 20 1.49 -12.97 -8.67
C GLU A 20 1.60 -12.09 -9.91
N TYR A 21 0.54 -12.04 -10.73
CA TYR A 21 0.47 -11.11 -11.84
C TYR A 21 0.61 -9.67 -11.33
N TYR A 22 -0.15 -9.27 -10.30
CA TYR A 22 -0.06 -7.94 -9.72
C TYR A 22 1.34 -7.61 -9.19
N ALA A 23 1.96 -8.54 -8.46
CA ALA A 23 3.26 -8.36 -7.84
C ALA A 23 4.41 -8.22 -8.86
N ASN A 24 4.24 -8.78 -10.07
CA ASN A 24 5.14 -8.54 -11.19
C ASN A 24 5.05 -7.09 -11.74
N TYR A 25 3.90 -6.43 -11.58
CA TYR A 25 3.69 -5.06 -12.05
C TYR A 25 3.95 -4.00 -10.99
N PHE A 26 3.65 -4.28 -9.72
CA PHE A 26 3.76 -3.36 -8.60
C PHE A 26 4.56 -3.98 -7.46
N SER A 27 5.48 -3.23 -6.87
CA SER A 27 6.31 -3.68 -5.75
C SER A 27 5.67 -3.47 -4.38
N ALA A 28 4.49 -2.86 -4.32
CA ALA A 28 3.80 -2.48 -3.11
C ALA A 28 2.31 -2.84 -3.21
N LEU A 29 1.76 -3.38 -2.13
CA LEU A 29 0.36 -3.77 -2.04
C LEU A 29 -0.26 -3.19 -0.77
N LEU A 30 -1.46 -2.61 -0.87
CA LEU A 30 -2.30 -2.33 0.28
C LEU A 30 -3.49 -3.30 0.28
N VAL A 31 -3.60 -4.12 1.32
CA VAL A 31 -4.70 -5.05 1.53
C VAL A 31 -5.87 -4.32 2.22
N PRO A 32 -7.09 -4.37 1.64
CA PRO A 32 -8.24 -3.68 2.21
C PRO A 32 -8.73 -4.30 3.50
N SER A 33 -9.25 -3.46 4.40
CA SER A 33 -9.92 -3.87 5.64
C SER A 33 -11.19 -4.71 5.43
N SER A 34 -11.63 -4.92 4.19
CA SER A 34 -12.79 -5.74 3.86
C SER A 34 -12.42 -7.16 3.47
N GLN A 35 -11.13 -7.52 3.52
CA GLN A 35 -10.65 -8.78 2.98
C GLN A 35 -9.86 -9.56 4.03
N TRP A 36 -8.78 -8.98 4.54
CA TRP A 36 -7.94 -9.66 5.52
C TRP A 36 -8.63 -10.07 6.83
N PRO A 37 -9.70 -9.41 7.33
CA PRO A 37 -10.38 -9.90 8.53
C PRO A 37 -11.17 -11.20 8.33
N GLU A 38 -11.49 -11.56 7.09
CA GLU A 38 -12.25 -12.78 6.76
C GLU A 38 -11.31 -13.96 6.44
N TRP A 39 -10.01 -13.71 6.33
CA TRP A 39 -9.01 -14.71 6.00
C TRP A 39 -8.73 -15.66 7.16
N ASP A 40 -8.84 -16.95 6.87
CA ASP A 40 -8.41 -17.99 7.78
C ASP A 40 -6.90 -18.27 7.65
N GLU A 41 -6.40 -19.27 8.39
CA GLU A 41 -4.97 -19.62 8.37
C GLU A 41 -4.48 -20.07 6.98
N ALA A 42 -5.33 -20.77 6.22
CA ALA A 42 -4.98 -21.22 4.88
C ALA A 42 -4.92 -20.04 3.89
N ASP A 43 -5.88 -19.13 3.96
CA ASP A 43 -5.89 -17.89 3.15
C ASP A 43 -4.63 -17.06 3.40
N TRP A 44 -4.24 -16.90 4.67
CA TRP A 44 -3.02 -16.17 5.03
C TRP A 44 -1.76 -16.84 4.49
N THR A 45 -1.66 -18.16 4.64
CA THR A 45 -0.50 -18.91 4.16
C THR A 45 -0.37 -18.79 2.64
N ASP A 46 -1.48 -18.96 1.90
CA ASP A 46 -1.51 -18.78 0.45
C ASP A 46 -1.10 -17.36 0.04
N PHE A 47 -1.66 -16.34 0.71
CA PHE A 47 -1.31 -14.95 0.45
C PHE A 47 0.19 -14.69 0.63
N LEU A 48 0.79 -15.20 1.71
CA LEU A 48 2.20 -14.99 2.02
C LEU A 48 3.13 -15.68 1.02
N ASP A 49 2.77 -16.86 0.55
CA ASP A 49 3.56 -17.60 -0.42
C ASP A 49 3.53 -16.96 -1.81
N ARG A 50 2.41 -16.29 -2.14
CA ARG A 50 2.19 -15.64 -3.43
C ARG A 50 2.60 -14.17 -3.48
N SER A 51 2.94 -13.59 -2.32
CA SER A 51 3.34 -12.18 -2.18
C SER A 51 4.85 -11.98 -2.04
N ASP A 52 5.67 -13.02 -2.18
CA ASP A 52 7.12 -13.02 -1.95
C ASP A 52 7.91 -11.95 -2.76
N THR A 53 7.44 -11.62 -3.95
CA THR A 53 8.04 -10.60 -4.83
C THR A 53 7.68 -9.16 -4.45
N LEU A 54 6.67 -8.95 -3.59
CA LEU A 54 6.33 -7.63 -3.10
C LEU A 54 7.41 -7.15 -2.13
N ARG A 55 7.85 -5.89 -2.31
CA ARG A 55 8.81 -5.26 -1.40
C ARG A 55 8.13 -4.64 -0.19
N TRP A 56 6.86 -4.28 -0.35
CA TRP A 56 6.08 -3.64 0.69
C TRP A 56 4.64 -4.14 0.73
N ILE A 57 4.16 -4.50 1.92
CA ILE A 57 2.77 -4.94 2.16
C ILE A 57 2.15 -4.08 3.25
N GLY A 58 1.01 -3.50 2.92
CA GLY A 58 0.22 -2.66 3.80
C GLY A 58 -1.10 -3.29 4.18
N PHE A 59 -1.60 -2.94 5.37
CA PHE A 59 -2.96 -3.30 5.78
C PHE A 59 -3.75 -2.04 6.12
N GLY A 60 -4.88 -1.87 5.43
CA GLY A 60 -5.80 -0.76 5.64
C GLY A 60 -6.83 -1.07 6.71
N PHE A 61 -7.26 -0.05 7.45
CA PHE A 61 -8.35 -0.11 8.43
C PHE A 61 -9.45 0.89 8.12
N LYS A 62 -10.72 0.46 8.15
CA LYS A 62 -11.89 1.34 8.15
C LYS A 62 -12.32 1.76 9.55
N ALA A 63 -12.06 0.90 10.54
CA ALA A 63 -12.31 1.09 11.95
C ALA A 63 -11.14 0.48 12.73
N ALA A 64 -10.98 0.86 13.99
CA ALA A 64 -9.98 0.24 14.87
C ALA A 64 -10.21 -1.29 14.91
N PRO A 65 -9.16 -2.11 14.74
CA PRO A 65 -9.29 -3.55 14.88
C PRO A 65 -9.66 -3.91 16.32
N ASP A 66 -10.45 -4.97 16.50
CA ASP A 66 -10.62 -5.57 17.82
C ASP A 66 -9.36 -6.34 18.26
N ASP A 67 -9.31 -6.78 19.51
CA ASP A 67 -8.15 -7.46 20.09
C ASP A 67 -7.77 -8.74 19.32
N SER A 68 -8.75 -9.49 18.82
CA SER A 68 -8.51 -10.70 18.04
C SER A 68 -7.90 -10.39 16.68
N GLN A 69 -8.41 -9.35 16.01
CA GLN A 69 -7.88 -8.87 14.74
C GLN A 69 -6.47 -8.29 14.91
N ALA A 70 -6.23 -7.54 15.98
CA ALA A 70 -4.91 -6.96 16.28
C ALA A 70 -3.87 -8.06 16.56
N ALA A 71 -4.21 -9.06 17.37
CA ALA A 71 -3.33 -10.19 17.66
C ALA A 71 -2.99 -10.98 16.39
N ARG A 72 -4.01 -11.33 15.58
CA ARG A 72 -3.78 -12.06 14.33
C ARG A 72 -2.91 -11.28 13.36
N LEU A 73 -3.17 -9.98 13.21
CA LEU A 73 -2.38 -9.14 12.34
C LEU A 73 -0.93 -9.02 12.84
N HIS A 74 -0.71 -8.94 14.16
CA HIS A 74 0.63 -8.94 14.73
C HIS A 74 1.42 -10.21 14.33
N GLU A 75 0.81 -11.39 14.39
CA GLU A 75 1.43 -12.65 13.94
C GLU A 75 1.83 -12.57 12.46
N VAL A 76 0.91 -12.15 11.60
CA VAL A 76 1.14 -12.03 10.15
C VAL A 76 2.24 -11.02 9.83
N LEU A 77 2.21 -9.85 10.44
CA LEU A 77 3.24 -8.83 10.24
C LEU A 77 4.63 -9.34 10.68
N THR A 78 4.67 -10.14 11.75
CA THR A 78 5.89 -10.81 12.20
C THR A 78 6.44 -11.75 11.13
N GLU A 79 5.58 -12.54 10.52
CA GLU A 79 5.97 -13.46 9.46
C GLU A 79 6.46 -12.73 8.20
N ILE A 80 5.73 -11.71 7.74
CA ILE A 80 6.14 -10.89 6.58
C ILE A 80 7.49 -10.22 6.85
N ALA A 81 7.68 -9.66 8.04
CA ALA A 81 8.94 -9.05 8.44
C ALA A 81 10.08 -10.08 8.51
N ALA A 82 9.82 -11.30 8.98
CA ALA A 82 10.79 -12.40 9.01
C ALA A 82 11.21 -12.85 7.60
N ARG A 83 10.32 -12.72 6.60
CA ARG A 83 10.62 -12.92 5.17
C ARG A 83 11.42 -11.75 4.55
N GLY A 84 11.71 -10.70 5.32
CA GLY A 84 12.52 -9.54 4.88
C GLY A 84 11.73 -8.50 4.08
N GLN A 85 10.41 -8.64 4.01
CA GLN A 85 9.54 -7.69 3.32
C GLN A 85 9.19 -6.54 4.26
N ALA A 86 9.10 -5.32 3.72
CA ALA A 86 8.68 -4.18 4.51
C ALA A 86 7.16 -4.23 4.74
N VAL A 87 6.74 -3.99 5.97
CA VAL A 87 5.31 -3.90 6.31
C VAL A 87 4.92 -2.47 6.65
N GLY A 88 3.64 -2.15 6.52
CA GLY A 88 3.11 -0.93 7.10
C GLY A 88 1.62 -0.99 7.42
N LEU A 89 1.22 -0.20 8.40
CA LEU A 89 -0.18 -0.07 8.79
C LEU A 89 -0.74 1.27 8.33
N PHE A 90 -1.95 1.22 7.75
CA PHE A 90 -2.66 2.35 7.16
C PHE A 90 -4.00 2.53 7.86
N SER A 91 -4.09 3.53 8.72
CA SER A 91 -5.32 3.83 9.45
C SER A 91 -5.65 5.31 9.40
N HIS A 92 -6.95 5.60 9.32
CA HIS A 92 -7.49 6.94 9.56
C HIS A 92 -7.78 7.19 11.05
N GLU A 93 -7.84 6.12 11.85
CA GLU A 93 -8.11 6.15 13.29
C GLU A 93 -6.86 5.73 14.07
N PRO A 94 -6.75 6.10 15.36
CA PRO A 94 -5.72 5.55 16.24
C PRO A 94 -5.72 4.01 16.24
N LEU A 95 -4.54 3.41 16.18
CA LEU A 95 -4.36 1.96 16.28
C LEU A 95 -4.11 1.55 17.73
N PRO A 96 -4.48 0.31 18.12
CA PRO A 96 -4.10 -0.27 19.41
C PRO A 96 -2.58 -0.26 19.63
N ASP A 97 -2.14 -0.11 20.88
CA ASP A 97 -0.72 -0.01 21.26
C ASP A 97 0.11 -1.20 20.76
N GLU A 98 -0.47 -2.40 20.73
CA GLU A 98 0.15 -3.62 20.24
C GLU A 98 0.56 -3.54 18.76
N LEU A 99 -0.14 -2.73 17.96
CA LEU A 99 0.17 -2.51 16.56
C LEU A 99 1.13 -1.33 16.34
N LEU A 100 1.34 -0.48 17.36
CA LEU A 100 2.24 0.68 17.28
C LEU A 100 3.73 0.29 17.26
N GLN A 101 4.06 -0.96 17.62
CA GLN A 101 5.43 -1.49 17.47
C GLN A 101 5.82 -1.71 16.01
N TRP A 102 4.84 -1.82 15.11
CA TRP A 102 5.08 -1.94 13.67
C TRP A 102 5.26 -0.56 13.03
N PRO A 103 5.94 -0.48 11.87
CA PRO A 103 5.91 0.69 11.02
C PRO A 103 4.48 1.17 10.75
N VAL A 104 4.06 2.26 11.39
CA VAL A 104 2.78 2.91 11.11
C VAL A 104 3.03 4.23 10.41
N THR A 105 2.37 4.41 9.27
CA THR A 105 2.31 5.70 8.60
C THR A 105 0.96 6.34 8.92
N TRP A 106 0.98 7.35 9.80
CA TRP A 106 -0.18 8.20 10.04
C TRP A 106 -0.08 9.40 9.10
N PHE A 107 -0.89 9.40 8.06
CA PHE A 107 -0.98 10.54 7.16
C PHE A 107 -2.27 11.31 7.43
N ASP A 108 -2.13 12.63 7.61
CA ASP A 108 -3.22 13.53 7.29
C ASP A 108 -3.28 13.61 5.76
N ARG A 109 -4.47 13.42 5.17
CA ARG A 109 -4.65 13.45 3.70
C ARG A 109 -3.75 14.50 3.06
N ALA A 110 -2.95 14.12 2.06
CA ALA A 110 -2.33 15.10 1.19
C ALA A 110 -3.46 15.99 0.66
N ASP A 111 -3.39 17.30 0.90
CA ASP A 111 -4.33 18.19 0.23
C ASP A 111 -4.15 18.01 -1.28
N GLY A 112 -5.20 18.24 -2.08
CA GLY A 112 -5.13 18.07 -3.54
C GLY A 112 -4.12 18.98 -4.25
N ARG A 113 -3.27 19.69 -3.49
CA ARG A 113 -2.17 20.57 -3.92
C ARG A 113 -0.80 19.94 -3.64
N GLY A 114 -0.73 18.72 -3.12
CA GLY A 114 0.52 17.99 -2.92
C GLY A 114 1.33 18.46 -1.71
N GLN A 115 0.70 19.10 -0.71
CA GLN A 115 1.37 19.36 0.56
C GLN A 115 1.29 18.10 1.45
N TRP A 116 2.42 17.42 1.59
CA TRP A 116 2.57 16.24 2.43
C TRP A 116 2.74 16.66 3.89
N ARG A 117 1.85 16.20 4.77
CA ARG A 117 1.92 16.45 6.21
C ARG A 117 1.93 15.13 6.97
N TRP A 118 3.07 14.84 7.57
CA TRP A 118 3.26 13.67 8.41
C TRP A 118 2.82 14.00 9.82
N ARG A 119 1.79 13.32 10.33
CA ARG A 119 1.37 13.50 11.73
C ARG A 119 2.28 12.72 12.66
N GLN A 120 2.58 11.48 12.31
CA GLN A 120 3.50 10.61 13.03
C GLN A 120 4.03 9.53 12.07
N LEU A 121 5.35 9.30 12.11
CA LEU A 121 6.03 8.27 11.33
C LEU A 121 6.80 7.37 12.29
N SER A 122 6.24 6.22 12.67
CA SER A 122 6.99 5.21 13.45
C SER A 122 7.79 4.26 12.56
N GLY A 123 7.55 4.25 11.24
CA GLY A 123 8.34 3.44 10.29
C GLY A 123 8.30 3.96 8.86
N ALA A 124 8.40 3.07 7.87
CA ALA A 124 8.57 3.45 6.46
C ALA A 124 7.45 4.39 5.98
N PRO A 125 7.77 5.59 5.50
CA PRO A 125 6.80 6.57 5.06
C PRO A 125 6.07 6.03 3.84
N ALA A 126 4.81 6.40 3.69
CA ALA A 126 4.02 5.99 2.56
C ALA A 126 3.12 7.11 2.07
N GLY A 127 3.08 7.30 0.76
CA GLY A 127 2.21 8.26 0.09
C GLY A 127 0.79 7.71 -0.05
N TRP A 128 -0.19 8.59 0.07
CA TRP A 128 -1.59 8.28 -0.18
C TRP A 128 -2.23 9.36 -1.01
N LEU A 129 -2.95 8.96 -2.06
CA LEU A 129 -3.75 9.84 -2.89
C LEU A 129 -5.11 9.19 -3.18
N ASP A 130 -6.20 9.93 -2.97
CA ASP A 130 -7.54 9.38 -3.26
C ASP A 130 -7.74 9.15 -4.76
N ALA A 131 -7.22 10.05 -5.60
CA ALA A 131 -7.34 10.01 -7.05
C ALA A 131 -6.15 10.71 -7.72
N LEU A 132 -5.62 10.11 -8.79
CA LEU A 132 -4.63 10.78 -9.62
C LEU A 132 -5.26 11.96 -10.37
N PRO A 133 -4.58 13.11 -10.42
CA PRO A 133 -5.00 14.20 -11.31
C PRO A 133 -4.84 13.76 -12.78
N ALA A 134 -5.70 14.25 -13.66
CA ALA A 134 -5.65 13.93 -15.08
C ALA A 134 -4.39 14.47 -15.77
N GLU A 135 -3.87 15.60 -15.29
CA GLU A 135 -2.74 16.30 -15.90
C GLU A 135 -1.39 15.71 -15.46
N ALA A 136 -0.57 15.28 -16.41
CA ALA A 136 0.76 14.72 -16.15
C ALA A 136 1.69 15.67 -15.38
N ARG A 137 1.56 16.99 -15.60
CA ARG A 137 2.31 18.01 -14.85
C ARG A 137 1.96 18.00 -13.37
N ALA A 138 0.67 17.84 -13.04
CA ALA A 138 0.22 17.78 -11.65
C ALA A 138 0.70 16.47 -10.97
N GLN A 139 0.63 15.35 -11.69
CA GLN A 139 1.16 14.06 -11.22
C GLN A 139 2.65 14.15 -10.87
N ARG A 140 3.45 14.75 -11.76
CA ARG A 140 4.89 14.99 -11.52
C ARG A 140 5.13 15.84 -10.28
N GLN A 141 4.41 16.95 -10.14
CA GLN A 141 4.54 17.84 -8.98
C GLN A 141 4.23 17.12 -7.67
N ILE A 142 3.21 16.25 -7.65
CA ILE A 142 2.86 15.45 -6.48
C ILE A 142 3.99 14.50 -6.10
N LEU A 143 4.60 13.82 -7.09
CA LEU A 143 5.72 12.90 -6.87
C LEU A 143 6.98 13.61 -6.37
N GLU A 144 7.34 14.74 -6.98
CA GLU A 144 8.48 15.55 -6.56
C GLU A 144 8.25 16.11 -5.15
N ALA A 145 7.04 16.59 -4.85
CA ALA A 145 6.69 17.05 -3.50
C ALA A 145 6.71 15.92 -2.48
N PHE A 146 6.27 14.72 -2.86
CA PHE A 146 6.31 13.54 -2.00
C PHE A 146 7.74 13.15 -1.68
N ALA A 147 8.58 12.97 -2.70
CA ALA A 147 9.98 12.64 -2.56
C ALA A 147 10.72 13.68 -1.70
N ALA A 148 10.47 14.97 -1.92
CA ALA A 148 11.06 16.05 -1.11
C ALA A 148 10.58 16.08 0.34
N SER A 149 9.42 15.48 0.64
CA SER A 149 8.88 15.38 2.00
C SER A 149 9.41 14.17 2.79
N LEU A 150 10.11 13.24 2.12
CA LEU A 150 10.67 12.07 2.77
C LEU A 150 11.87 12.48 3.66
N PRO A 151 12.07 11.83 4.82
CA PRO A 151 13.28 12.01 5.61
C PRO A 151 14.54 11.67 4.80
N GLN A 152 15.67 12.37 5.04
CA GLN A 152 16.90 12.33 4.21
C GLN A 152 17.50 10.93 4.00
N ASP A 153 17.12 9.95 4.82
CA ASP A 153 17.65 8.59 4.80
C ASP A 153 16.65 7.56 4.24
N ARG A 154 15.50 8.00 3.72
CA ARG A 154 14.40 7.13 3.29
C ARG A 154 14.09 7.31 1.81
N ASN A 155 14.53 6.33 1.01
CA ASN A 155 14.21 6.21 -0.40
C ASN A 155 13.25 5.03 -0.65
N GLY A 156 12.51 5.06 -1.78
CA GLY A 156 11.64 3.95 -2.19
C GLY A 156 10.37 3.79 -1.35
N ALA A 157 9.85 4.88 -0.82
CA ALA A 157 8.60 4.90 -0.05
C ALA A 157 7.41 4.47 -0.94
N PRO A 158 6.56 3.53 -0.50
CA PRO A 158 5.38 3.13 -1.25
C PRO A 158 4.44 4.32 -1.46
N PHE A 159 3.82 4.40 -2.64
CA PHE A 159 2.86 5.44 -2.99
C PHE A 159 1.55 4.82 -3.43
N ILE A 160 0.50 4.95 -2.61
CA ILE A 160 -0.78 4.28 -2.80
C ILE A 160 -1.80 5.25 -3.38
N VAL A 161 -2.53 4.79 -4.41
CA VAL A 161 -3.65 5.54 -5.01
C VAL A 161 -4.94 4.75 -4.83
N LYS A 162 -5.96 5.35 -4.19
CA LYS A 162 -7.23 4.67 -3.86
C LYS A 162 -8.21 4.54 -5.02
N GLN A 163 -7.97 5.20 -6.16
CA GLN A 163 -8.92 5.44 -7.26
C GLN A 163 -9.58 4.19 -7.89
N GLY A 164 -9.26 2.99 -7.41
CA GLY A 164 -9.90 1.73 -7.79
C GLY A 164 -9.60 1.38 -9.23
N CYS A 165 -10.49 0.60 -9.83
CA CYS A 165 -10.33 0.15 -11.21
C CYS A 165 -10.41 1.21 -12.28
N ALA A 166 -11.05 2.34 -11.98
CA ALA A 166 -11.49 3.30 -12.97
C ALA A 166 -10.33 3.94 -13.75
N ASN A 167 -9.06 3.72 -13.36
CA ASN A 167 -7.93 4.37 -14.01
C ASN A 167 -6.60 3.60 -13.98
N MET A 168 -6.63 2.26 -14.15
CA MET A 168 -5.39 1.45 -14.16
C MET A 168 -4.41 1.86 -15.27
N GLN A 169 -4.91 2.40 -16.39
CA GLN A 169 -4.06 3.00 -17.42
C GLN A 169 -3.29 4.21 -16.88
N ALA A 170 -3.95 5.15 -16.17
CA ALA A 170 -3.24 6.26 -15.56
C ALA A 170 -2.28 5.82 -14.45
N LEU A 171 -2.61 4.78 -13.68
CA LEU A 171 -1.68 4.22 -12.69
C LEU A 171 -0.42 3.64 -13.34
N THR A 172 -0.58 2.97 -14.48
CA THR A 172 0.57 2.44 -15.26
C THR A 172 1.41 3.59 -15.83
N GLN A 173 0.78 4.64 -16.35
CA GLN A 173 1.48 5.84 -16.82
C GLN A 173 2.20 6.55 -15.67
N PHE A 174 1.56 6.64 -14.51
CA PHE A 174 2.12 7.23 -13.30
C PHE A 174 3.34 6.44 -12.80
N LYS A 175 3.28 5.10 -12.82
CA LYS A 175 4.44 4.24 -12.52
C LYS A 175 5.60 4.46 -13.49
N ARG A 176 5.33 4.60 -14.79
CA ARG A 176 6.41 4.93 -15.76
C ARG A 176 7.03 6.29 -15.46
N LEU A 177 6.21 7.24 -15.01
CA LEU A 177 6.70 8.56 -14.60
C LEU A 177 7.62 8.47 -13.36
N THR A 178 7.29 7.66 -12.35
CA THR A 178 8.17 7.45 -11.18
C THR A 178 9.52 6.85 -11.61
N GLU A 179 9.48 5.83 -12.47
CA GLU A 179 10.69 5.19 -13.01
C GLU A 179 11.58 6.18 -13.79
N LEU A 180 10.97 7.04 -14.61
CA LEU A 180 11.69 8.08 -15.37
C LEU A 180 12.32 9.16 -14.48
N LEU A 181 11.69 9.45 -13.33
CA LEU A 181 12.20 10.41 -12.36
C LEU A 181 13.27 9.79 -11.44
N GLY A 182 13.48 8.48 -11.49
CA GLY A 182 14.40 7.76 -10.60
C GLY A 182 13.93 7.76 -9.14
N LEU A 183 12.61 7.81 -8.92
CA LEU A 183 11.96 7.80 -7.61
C LEU A 183 11.50 6.40 -7.19
#